data_AF-A0A318YMQ3-F1
#
_entry.id   AF-A0A318YMQ3-F1
#
_cell.length_a   1.000
_cell.length_b   1.000
_cell.length_c   1.000
_cell.angle_alpha   90.00
_cell.angle_beta   90.00
_cell.angle_gamma   90.00
#
_symmetry.space_group_name_H-M   'P 1'
#
loop_
_entity.id
_entity.type
_entity.pdbx_description
1 polymer ?
#
loop_
_entity_poly.entity_id
_entity_poly.type
_entity_poly.pdbx_seq_one_letter_code
_entity_poly.pdbx_strand_id
1 'polypeptide(L)'
;MAEFQDRVFTNLYNPATSIKDPSERTQLIQDLASDMEQWHSQLKKIDPEGVNNLQVFNMSRTNWDISFYSTLTLLLHASSTTGEELQISSCCFNAACNSLLAHLNSFPQYQSSKLLSDGEYFNWILLFSSLTPFLVVFLHAISAKDTQSIELLTQVVRSFETFRKVSQGAEHLYQICATFTNIAEKLLQSQQLSVGINNEQEDSLRLPDTPGDPSMFIAEDLQNVLDMDNGDGATSLYATDLLNEFLSGEPFLWNRFDFEVGNGP
;
A
#
# COMPACT_ATOMS: atom_id res chain seq x y z
N MET A 1 9.67 2.58 15.49
CA MET A 1 9.15 2.74 14.12
C MET A 1 10.26 3.03 13.12
N ALA A 2 10.96 4.17 13.19
CA ALA A 2 12.04 4.50 12.26
C ALA A 2 13.13 3.39 12.16
N GLU A 3 13.51 2.80 13.30
CA GLU A 3 14.43 1.66 13.33
C GLU A 3 13.91 0.43 12.57
N PHE A 4 12.62 0.11 12.68
CA PHE A 4 12.02 -1.00 11.92
C PHE A 4 12.02 -0.70 10.43
N GLN A 5 11.66 0.53 10.04
CA GLN A 5 11.67 0.96 8.65
C GLN A 5 13.09 0.85 8.06
N ASP A 6 14.09 1.35 8.77
CA ASP A 6 15.51 1.25 8.36
C ASP A 6 15.95 -0.21 8.18
N ARG A 7 15.60 -1.09 9.11
CA ARG A 7 15.91 -2.52 9.01
C ARG A 7 15.20 -3.18 7.82
N VAL A 8 13.92 -2.85 7.58
CA VAL A 8 13.16 -3.35 6.42
C VAL A 8 13.83 -2.91 5.12
N PHE A 9 14.06 -1.60 4.95
CA PHE A 9 14.65 -1.08 3.73
C PHE A 9 16.06 -1.62 3.51
N THR A 10 16.92 -1.57 4.52
CA THR A 10 18.32 -2.01 4.41
C THR A 10 18.45 -3.50 4.12
N ASN A 11 17.70 -4.37 4.82
CA ASN A 11 17.93 -5.81 4.72
C ASN A 11 17.06 -6.51 3.67
N LEU A 12 15.97 -5.89 3.21
CA LEU A 12 15.01 -6.56 2.32
C LEU A 12 14.86 -5.92 0.94
N TYR A 13 15.13 -4.62 0.83
CA TYR A 13 14.82 -3.85 -0.38
C TYR A 13 16.03 -3.12 -0.98
N ASN A 14 17.06 -2.82 -0.19
CA ASN A 14 18.29 -2.23 -0.72
C ASN A 14 19.07 -3.30 -1.50
N PRO A 15 19.29 -3.15 -2.82
CA PRO A 15 19.94 -4.19 -3.62
C PRO A 15 21.35 -4.56 -3.15
N ALA A 16 22.07 -3.62 -2.53
CA ALA A 16 23.44 -3.80 -2.07
C ALA A 16 23.55 -4.58 -0.75
N THR A 17 22.54 -4.49 0.12
CA THR A 17 22.53 -5.07 1.46
C THR A 17 21.42 -6.10 1.69
N SER A 18 20.54 -6.29 0.70
CA SER A 18 19.43 -7.23 0.79
C SER A 18 19.93 -8.65 1.01
N ILE A 19 19.38 -9.30 2.03
CA ILE A 19 19.60 -10.72 2.30
C ILE A 19 19.12 -11.53 1.10
N LYS A 20 20.02 -12.37 0.57
CA LYS A 20 19.76 -13.21 -0.61
C LYS A 20 19.40 -14.65 -0.24
N ASP A 21 19.84 -15.12 0.92
CA ASP A 21 19.49 -16.45 1.40
C ASP A 21 17.98 -16.49 1.77
N PRO A 22 17.17 -17.38 1.16
CA PRO A 22 15.73 -17.43 1.43
C PRO A 22 15.39 -17.76 2.88
N SER A 23 16.21 -18.59 3.55
CA SER A 23 15.95 -19.00 4.94
C SER A 23 16.26 -17.89 5.93
N GLU A 24 17.39 -17.19 5.76
CA GLU A 24 17.75 -16.01 6.56
C GLU A 24 16.74 -14.88 6.35
N ARG A 25 16.30 -14.68 5.10
CA ARG A 25 15.28 -13.67 4.78
C ARG A 25 13.96 -13.98 5.46
N THR A 26 13.50 -15.23 5.39
CA THR A 26 12.25 -15.66 6.03
C THR A 26 12.32 -15.49 7.55
N GLN A 27 13.44 -15.89 8.18
CA GLN A 27 13.64 -15.73 9.61
C GLN A 27 13.63 -14.25 10.01
N LEU A 28 14.36 -13.39 9.30
CA LEU A 28 14.38 -11.95 9.56
C LEU A 28 12.97 -11.36 9.50
N ILE A 29 12.17 -11.75 8.51
CA ILE A 29 10.80 -11.23 8.36
C ILE A 29 9.93 -11.64 9.54
N GLN A 30 9.99 -12.91 9.95
CA GLN A 30 9.22 -13.42 11.10
C GLN A 30 9.62 -12.70 12.39
N ASP A 31 10.92 -12.53 12.64
CA ASP A 31 11.44 -11.85 13.83
C ASP A 31 11.01 -10.38 13.85
N LEU A 32 11.18 -9.67 12.74
CA LEU A 32 10.77 -8.26 12.62
C LEU A 32 9.27 -8.09 12.80
N ALA A 33 8.45 -8.97 12.22
CA ALA A 33 6.99 -8.90 12.35
C ALA A 33 6.58 -9.09 13.82
N SER A 34 7.17 -10.05 14.51
CA SER A 34 6.94 -10.28 15.95
C SER A 34 7.36 -9.08 16.80
N ASP A 35 8.55 -8.52 16.56
CA ASP A 35 9.05 -7.33 17.27
C ASP A 35 8.15 -6.11 17.06
N MET A 36 7.69 -5.91 15.82
CA MET A 36 6.79 -4.82 15.46
C MET A 36 5.44 -4.96 16.16
N GLU A 37 4.82 -6.14 16.16
CA GLU A 37 3.55 -6.42 16.84
C GLU A 37 3.66 -6.21 18.37
N GLN A 38 4.79 -6.63 18.95
CA GLN A 38 5.05 -6.39 20.37
C GLN A 38 5.17 -4.88 20.66
N TRP A 39 5.91 -4.15 19.83
CA TRP A 39 6.05 -2.70 19.95
C TRP A 39 4.69 -1.99 19.84
N HIS A 40 3.87 -2.37 18.87
CA HIS A 40 2.53 -1.80 18.68
C HIS A 40 1.60 -2.08 19.87
N SER A 41 1.66 -3.29 20.40
CA SER A 41 0.92 -3.69 21.59
C SER A 41 1.31 -2.90 22.83
N GLN A 42 2.59 -2.55 22.99
CA GLN A 42 3.05 -1.69 24.08
C GLN A 42 2.56 -0.25 23.90
N LEU A 43 2.59 0.27 22.67
CA LEU A 43 2.16 1.61 22.33
C LEU A 43 0.66 1.84 22.65
N LYS A 44 -0.19 0.84 22.41
CA LYS A 44 -1.61 0.87 22.75
C LYS A 44 -1.89 0.96 24.26
N LYS A 45 -0.96 0.48 25.10
CA LYS A 45 -1.08 0.48 26.57
C LYS A 45 -0.66 1.79 27.23
N ILE A 46 -0.12 2.76 26.47
CA ILE A 46 0.22 4.08 27.01
C ILE A 46 -1.06 4.75 27.51
N ASP A 47 -1.05 5.10 28.79
CA ASP A 47 -2.13 5.80 29.48
C ASP A 47 -2.16 7.28 29.05
N PRO A 48 -3.30 7.82 28.59
CA PRO A 48 -3.43 9.25 28.30
C PRO A 48 -3.47 10.13 29.56
N GLU A 49 -3.51 9.58 30.78
CA GLU A 49 -3.51 10.37 32.01
C GLU A 49 -2.25 11.27 32.11
N GLY A 50 -2.45 12.57 32.34
CA GLY A 50 -1.36 13.55 32.41
C GLY A 50 -0.87 14.08 31.06
N VAL A 51 -1.48 13.68 29.94
CA VAL A 51 -1.18 14.26 28.62
C VAL A 51 -1.67 15.71 28.53
N ASN A 52 -0.76 16.64 28.23
CA ASN A 52 -1.04 18.07 28.11
C ASN A 52 -2.05 18.42 27.00
N ASN A 53 -2.02 17.69 25.89
CA ASN A 53 -2.93 17.89 24.75
C ASN A 53 -3.45 16.55 24.25
N LEU A 54 -4.64 16.18 24.72
CA LEU A 54 -5.28 14.91 24.39
C LEU A 54 -5.60 14.78 22.89
N GLN A 55 -5.88 15.89 22.21
CA GLN A 55 -6.19 15.90 20.78
C GLN A 55 -4.95 15.56 19.95
N VAL A 56 -3.80 16.16 20.25
CA VAL A 56 -2.50 15.83 19.63
C VAL A 56 -2.11 14.39 19.92
N PHE A 57 -2.34 13.91 21.14
CA PHE A 57 -2.06 12.52 21.50
C PHE A 57 -2.91 11.52 20.72
N ASN A 58 -4.22 11.76 20.61
CA ASN A 58 -5.13 10.91 19.85
C ASN A 58 -4.76 10.88 18.35
N MET A 59 -4.46 12.05 17.77
CA MET A 59 -3.96 12.13 16.40
C MET A 59 -2.65 11.34 16.24
N SER A 60 -1.72 11.49 17.18
CA SER A 60 -0.44 10.78 17.14
C SER A 60 -0.63 9.26 17.21
N ARG A 61 -1.62 8.79 17.97
CA ARG A 61 -1.95 7.37 18.10
C ARG A 61 -2.46 6.78 16.79
N THR A 62 -3.44 7.43 16.17
CA THR A 62 -3.97 6.97 14.88
C THR A 62 -2.90 7.02 13.80
N ASN A 63 -2.00 8.00 13.92
CA ASN A 63 -0.84 8.14 13.06
C ASN A 63 0.15 6.97 13.17
N TRP A 64 0.36 6.47 14.38
CA TRP A 64 1.21 5.29 14.59
C TRP A 64 0.60 4.02 14.01
N ASP A 65 -0.73 3.86 14.01
CA ASP A 65 -1.41 2.72 13.38
C ASP A 65 -1.15 2.69 11.87
N ILE A 66 -1.26 3.84 11.19
CA ILE A 66 -0.98 3.96 9.75
C ILE A 66 0.46 3.53 9.44
N SER A 67 1.42 4.09 10.19
CA SER A 67 2.85 3.81 10.03
C SER A 67 3.19 2.34 10.30
N PHE A 68 2.60 1.78 11.36
CA PHE A 68 2.78 0.38 11.76
C PHE A 68 2.28 -0.56 10.67
N TYR A 69 1.00 -0.46 10.29
CA TYR A 69 0.39 -1.38 9.34
C TYR A 69 0.98 -1.25 7.94
N SER A 70 1.36 -0.04 7.52
CA SER A 70 2.04 0.15 6.24
C SER A 70 3.42 -0.52 6.22
N THR A 71 4.22 -0.31 7.27
CA THR A 71 5.55 -0.93 7.36
C THR A 71 5.44 -2.45 7.49
N LEU A 72 4.43 -2.95 8.22
CA LEU A 72 4.16 -4.38 8.34
C LEU A 72 3.75 -4.97 6.98
N THR A 73 2.95 -4.25 6.20
CA THR A 73 2.60 -4.65 4.83
C THR A 73 3.85 -4.74 3.96
N LEU A 74 4.72 -3.74 4.01
CA LEU A 74 5.99 -3.73 3.25
C LEU A 74 6.89 -4.89 3.65
N LEU A 75 6.99 -5.18 4.96
CA LEU A 75 7.75 -6.30 5.49
C LEU A 75 7.20 -7.66 5.01
N LEU A 76 5.89 -7.85 5.08
CA LEU A 76 5.25 -9.11 4.69
C LEU A 76 5.26 -9.31 3.17
N HIS A 77 5.10 -8.24 2.39
CA HIS A 77 5.23 -8.25 0.94
C HIS A 77 6.61 -8.72 0.48
N ALA A 78 7.67 -8.37 1.21
CA ALA A 78 9.03 -8.86 0.92
C ALA A 78 9.17 -10.39 1.01
N SER A 79 8.23 -11.10 1.64
CA SER A 79 8.17 -12.57 1.64
C SER A 79 7.59 -13.12 0.34
N SER A 80 6.72 -12.35 -0.30
CA SER A 80 6.02 -12.75 -1.54
C SER A 80 6.93 -12.73 -2.76
N THR A 81 8.10 -12.09 -2.67
CA THR A 81 9.03 -11.86 -3.79
C THR A 81 10.15 -12.91 -3.90
N THR A 82 10.16 -13.95 -3.04
CA THR A 82 11.23 -14.96 -2.98
C THR A 82 10.91 -16.25 -3.73
N GLY A 83 9.69 -16.39 -4.26
CA GLY A 83 9.24 -17.54 -5.04
C GLY A 83 9.16 -17.27 -6.54
N GLU A 84 8.94 -18.32 -7.33
CA GLU A 84 8.61 -18.21 -8.78
C GLU A 84 7.22 -17.59 -9.01
N GLU A 85 6.35 -17.63 -7.99
CA GLU A 85 4.99 -17.08 -7.99
C GLU A 85 4.85 -15.95 -6.95
N LEU A 86 4.27 -14.80 -7.35
CA LEU A 86 3.87 -13.77 -6.41
C LEU A 86 2.62 -14.24 -5.64
N GLN A 87 2.79 -14.48 -4.33
CA GLN A 87 1.69 -14.87 -3.46
C GLN A 87 1.46 -13.84 -2.35
N ILE A 88 0.28 -13.21 -2.35
CA ILE A 88 -0.12 -12.32 -1.26
C ILE A 88 -0.68 -13.19 -0.13
N SER A 89 0.07 -13.30 0.96
CA SER A 89 -0.40 -14.00 2.15
C SER A 89 -1.56 -13.26 2.81
N SER A 90 -2.44 -14.01 3.49
CA SER A 90 -3.52 -13.43 4.29
C SER A 90 -3.02 -12.42 5.33
N CYS A 91 -1.87 -12.67 5.95
CA CYS A 91 -1.21 -11.72 6.86
C CYS A 91 -0.86 -10.40 6.18
N CYS A 92 -0.27 -10.45 4.97
CA CYS A 92 0.09 -9.25 4.20
C CYS A 92 -1.16 -8.46 3.80
N PHE A 93 -2.19 -9.16 3.30
CA PHE A 93 -3.45 -8.55 2.93
C PHE A 93 -4.18 -7.90 4.13
N ASN A 94 -4.22 -8.57 5.29
CA ASN A 94 -4.82 -8.03 6.50
C ASN A 94 -4.06 -6.79 7.00
N ALA A 95 -2.73 -6.80 6.96
CA ALA A 95 -1.92 -5.62 7.29
C ALA A 95 -2.23 -4.46 6.33
N ALA A 96 -2.36 -4.74 5.04
CA ALA A 96 -2.67 -3.75 4.02
C ALA A 96 -4.06 -3.11 4.25
N CYS A 97 -5.08 -3.93 4.47
CA CYS A 97 -6.43 -3.46 4.81
C CYS A 97 -6.42 -2.59 6.07
N ASN A 98 -5.74 -3.05 7.13
CA ASN A 98 -5.64 -2.30 8.38
C ASN A 98 -4.93 -0.95 8.20
N SER A 99 -3.93 -0.86 7.31
CA SER A 99 -3.28 0.41 6.98
C SER A 99 -4.26 1.40 6.33
N LEU A 100 -5.01 0.95 5.32
CA LEU A 100 -6.00 1.78 4.64
C LEU A 100 -7.16 2.19 5.57
N LEU A 101 -7.63 1.28 6.41
CA LEU A 101 -8.65 1.56 7.43
C LEU A 101 -8.14 2.54 8.49
N ALA A 102 -6.89 2.39 8.94
CA ALA A 102 -6.28 3.34 9.88
C ALA A 102 -6.22 4.76 9.28
N HIS A 103 -5.92 4.88 7.98
CA HIS A 103 -6.00 6.14 7.25
C HIS A 103 -7.42 6.72 7.25
N LEU A 104 -8.41 5.92 6.85
CA LEU A 104 -9.81 6.37 6.83
C LEU A 104 -10.35 6.76 8.21
N ASN A 105 -9.90 6.09 9.28
CA ASN A 105 -10.26 6.43 10.66
C ASN A 105 -9.57 7.71 11.17
N SER A 106 -8.38 8.02 10.65
CA SER A 106 -7.59 9.20 11.01
C SER A 106 -8.07 10.45 10.29
N PHE A 107 -8.47 10.30 9.03
CA PHE A 107 -8.77 11.42 8.14
C PHE A 107 -9.86 12.38 8.67
N PRO A 108 -11.01 11.92 9.21
CA PRO A 108 -12.00 12.81 9.82
C PRO A 108 -11.49 13.54 11.07
N GLN A 109 -10.62 12.89 11.85
CA GLN A 109 -10.02 13.50 13.05
C GLN A 109 -9.07 14.62 12.63
N TYR A 110 -8.26 14.37 11.61
CA TYR A 110 -7.44 15.39 10.98
C TYR A 110 -8.29 16.59 10.53
N GLN A 111 -9.30 16.36 9.69
CA GLN A 111 -10.14 17.42 9.12
C GLN A 111 -10.83 18.28 10.19
N SER A 112 -11.30 17.64 11.26
CA SER A 112 -11.95 18.35 12.38
C SER A 112 -10.97 19.09 13.29
N SER A 113 -9.72 18.61 13.38
CA SER A 113 -8.74 19.15 14.33
C SER A 113 -8.19 20.51 13.97
N LYS A 114 -7.99 20.78 12.67
CA LYS A 114 -7.24 21.93 12.15
C LYS A 114 -5.84 22.10 12.73
N LEU A 115 -5.25 21.02 13.26
CA LEU A 115 -3.90 21.03 13.86
C LEU A 115 -2.79 20.94 12.82
N LEU A 116 -3.11 20.36 11.66
CA LEU A 116 -2.24 20.22 10.51
C LEU A 116 -2.92 20.89 9.32
N SER A 117 -2.12 21.44 8.41
CA SER A 117 -2.57 21.81 7.07
C SER A 117 -2.73 20.57 6.19
N ASP A 118 -3.45 20.75 5.08
CA ASP A 118 -3.62 19.70 4.07
C ASP A 118 -2.27 19.20 3.54
N GLY A 119 -1.30 20.10 3.37
CA GLY A 119 0.07 19.77 3.01
C GLY A 119 0.81 18.95 4.07
N GLU A 120 0.70 19.33 5.33
CA GLU A 120 1.36 18.61 6.43
C GLU A 120 0.77 17.21 6.61
N TYR A 121 -0.56 17.07 6.56
CA TYR A 121 -1.20 15.75 6.64
C TYR A 121 -0.87 14.90 5.42
N PHE A 122 -0.90 15.48 4.22
CA PHE A 122 -0.62 14.75 3.00
C PHE A 122 0.84 14.26 2.93
N ASN A 123 1.81 15.15 3.20
CA ASN A 123 3.21 14.77 3.31
C ASN A 123 3.41 13.68 4.38
N TRP A 124 2.68 13.78 5.48
CA TRP A 124 2.72 12.79 6.53
C TRP A 124 2.17 11.42 6.07
N ILE A 125 1.03 11.35 5.38
CA ILE A 125 0.53 10.11 4.75
C ILE A 125 1.52 9.51 3.73
N LEU A 126 2.15 10.36 2.92
CA LEU A 126 3.17 9.94 1.94
C LEU A 126 4.42 9.35 2.59
N LEU A 127 4.92 9.97 3.67
CA LEU A 127 6.09 9.52 4.41
C LEU A 127 5.92 8.10 4.98
N PHE A 128 4.68 7.64 5.15
CA PHE A 128 4.37 6.32 5.68
C PHE A 128 3.85 5.33 4.62
N SER A 129 4.16 5.54 3.34
CA SER A 129 3.91 4.61 2.22
C SER A 129 2.47 4.11 2.11
N SER A 130 1.56 4.96 1.63
CA SER A 130 0.18 4.57 1.34
C SER A 130 0.04 3.67 0.10
N LEU A 131 1.06 3.60 -0.75
CA LEU A 131 0.95 2.93 -2.04
C LEU A 131 1.12 1.40 -1.95
N THR A 132 2.06 0.89 -1.15
CA THR A 132 2.21 -0.56 -0.97
C THR A 132 0.93 -1.21 -0.43
N PRO A 133 0.30 -0.72 0.67
CA PRO A 133 -1.00 -1.24 1.11
C PRO A 133 -2.09 -1.14 0.06
N PHE A 134 -2.13 -0.04 -0.70
CA PHE A 134 -3.10 0.15 -1.76
C PHE A 134 -2.97 -0.90 -2.87
N LEU A 135 -1.74 -1.16 -3.33
CA LEU A 135 -1.47 -2.16 -4.37
C LEU A 135 -1.77 -3.59 -3.92
N VAL A 136 -1.43 -3.94 -2.67
CA VAL A 136 -1.78 -5.25 -2.10
C VAL A 136 -3.29 -5.47 -2.09
N VAL A 137 -4.07 -4.47 -1.63
CA VAL A 137 -5.54 -4.56 -1.61
C VAL A 137 -6.12 -4.58 -3.02
N PHE A 138 -5.55 -3.81 -3.96
CA PHE A 138 -5.93 -3.84 -5.37
C PHE A 138 -5.73 -5.23 -6.01
N LEU A 139 -4.54 -5.82 -5.85
CA LEU A 139 -4.24 -7.15 -6.38
C LEU A 139 -5.15 -8.22 -5.78
N HIS A 140 -5.41 -8.14 -4.46
CA HIS A 140 -6.40 -9.00 -3.81
C HIS A 140 -7.80 -8.80 -4.41
N ALA A 141 -8.25 -7.56 -4.57
CA ALA A 141 -9.58 -7.23 -5.10
C ALA A 141 -9.85 -7.88 -6.46
N ILE A 142 -8.89 -7.78 -7.39
CA ILE A 142 -9.05 -8.32 -8.75
C ILE A 142 -8.93 -9.85 -8.78
N SER A 143 -8.06 -10.44 -7.94
CA SER A 143 -7.82 -11.88 -7.91
C SER A 143 -8.94 -12.63 -7.20
N ALA A 144 -9.42 -12.10 -6.08
CA ALA A 144 -10.48 -12.71 -5.27
C ALA A 144 -11.88 -12.26 -5.69
N LYS A 145 -12.00 -11.30 -6.62
CA LYS A 145 -13.25 -10.60 -6.97
C LYS A 145 -13.94 -10.01 -5.74
N ASP A 146 -13.13 -9.47 -4.82
CA ASP A 146 -13.61 -9.00 -3.53
C ASP A 146 -14.14 -7.56 -3.61
N THR A 147 -15.46 -7.44 -3.60
CA THR A 147 -16.18 -6.16 -3.57
C THR A 147 -15.84 -5.30 -2.34
N GLN A 148 -15.49 -5.90 -1.20
CA GLN A 148 -15.17 -5.14 0.02
C GLN A 148 -13.82 -4.44 -0.13
N SER A 149 -12.82 -5.13 -0.71
CA SER A 149 -11.54 -4.53 -1.08
C SER A 149 -11.73 -3.37 -2.06
N ILE A 150 -12.58 -3.50 -3.08
CA ILE A 150 -12.87 -2.40 -4.02
C ILE A 150 -13.47 -1.20 -3.29
N GLU A 151 -14.50 -1.41 -2.47
CA GLU A 151 -15.12 -0.31 -1.72
C GLU A 151 -14.12 0.38 -0.77
N LEU A 152 -13.21 -0.38 -0.16
CA LEU A 152 -12.11 0.17 0.66
C LEU A 152 -11.20 1.08 -0.19
N LEU A 153 -10.78 0.63 -1.37
CA LEU A 153 -9.96 1.43 -2.29
C LEU A 153 -10.69 2.72 -2.71
N THR A 154 -11.98 2.61 -3.06
CA THR A 154 -12.80 3.75 -3.46
C THR A 154 -12.93 4.78 -2.33
N GLN A 155 -13.09 4.35 -1.08
CA GLN A 155 -13.10 5.27 0.07
C GLN A 155 -11.76 5.99 0.27
N VAL A 156 -10.65 5.27 0.11
CA VAL A 156 -9.31 5.87 0.20
C VAL A 156 -9.09 6.89 -0.92
N VAL A 157 -9.46 6.57 -2.16
CA VAL A 157 -9.36 7.51 -3.31
C VAL A 157 -10.15 8.80 -3.04
N ARG A 158 -11.37 8.71 -2.50
CA ARG A 158 -12.18 9.89 -2.12
C ARG A 158 -11.47 10.78 -1.09
N SER A 159 -10.72 10.18 -0.16
CA SER A 159 -9.94 10.97 0.80
C SER A 159 -8.77 11.70 0.14
N PHE A 160 -8.07 11.05 -0.81
CA PHE A 160 -6.97 11.67 -1.56
C PHE A 160 -7.45 12.79 -2.48
N GLU A 161 -8.67 12.70 -3.00
CA GLU A 161 -9.29 13.77 -3.80
C GLU A 161 -9.32 15.11 -3.07
N THR A 162 -9.45 15.08 -1.74
CA THR A 162 -9.46 16.30 -0.89
C THR A 162 -8.14 17.07 -0.96
N PHE A 163 -7.02 16.37 -1.17
CA PHE A 163 -5.67 16.95 -1.15
C PHE A 163 -5.04 17.11 -2.53
N ARG A 164 -5.74 16.73 -3.62
CA ARG A 164 -5.16 16.68 -4.96
C ARG A 164 -4.51 18.01 -5.43
N LYS A 165 -4.99 19.15 -4.91
CA LYS A 165 -4.50 20.50 -5.27
C LYS A 165 -3.33 21.00 -4.40
N VAL A 166 -2.90 20.21 -3.43
CA VAL A 166 -1.85 20.58 -2.46
C VAL A 166 -0.47 20.56 -3.13
N SER A 167 -0.21 19.58 -3.99
CA SER A 167 1.04 19.46 -4.73
C SER A 167 0.85 18.59 -5.98
N GLN A 168 1.81 18.61 -6.90
CA GLN A 168 1.81 17.71 -8.04
C GLN A 168 1.87 16.23 -7.62
N GLY A 169 2.66 15.91 -6.59
CA GLY A 169 2.69 14.56 -6.01
C GLY A 169 1.33 14.11 -5.46
N ALA A 170 0.54 15.03 -4.92
CA ALA A 170 -0.82 14.74 -4.44
C ALA A 170 -1.79 14.42 -5.57
N GLU A 171 -1.76 15.23 -6.63
CA GLU A 171 -2.53 14.95 -7.84
C GLU A 171 -2.15 13.61 -8.45
N HIS A 172 -0.85 13.33 -8.59
CA HIS A 172 -0.36 12.08 -9.18
C HIS A 172 -0.78 10.85 -8.35
N LEU A 173 -0.61 10.89 -7.01
CA LEU A 173 -1.05 9.78 -6.15
C LEU A 173 -2.56 9.53 -6.30
N TYR A 174 -3.36 10.59 -6.29
CA TYR A 174 -4.81 10.47 -6.52
C TYR A 174 -5.11 9.81 -7.86
N GLN A 175 -4.50 10.27 -8.96
CA GLN A 175 -4.73 9.74 -10.30
C GLN A 175 -4.37 8.25 -10.40
N ILE A 176 -3.24 7.84 -9.84
CA ILE A 176 -2.79 6.43 -9.85
C ILE A 176 -3.76 5.55 -9.08
N CYS A 177 -4.09 5.93 -7.84
CA CYS A 177 -5.01 5.16 -7.01
C CYS A 177 -6.43 5.11 -7.63
N ALA A 178 -6.90 6.21 -8.22
CA ALA A 178 -8.18 6.26 -8.93
C ALA A 178 -8.16 5.33 -10.16
N THR A 179 -7.07 5.32 -10.92
CA THR A 179 -6.89 4.46 -12.08
C THR A 179 -6.98 2.99 -11.69
N PHE A 180 -6.23 2.53 -10.70
CA PHE A 180 -6.31 1.16 -10.20
C PHE A 180 -7.70 0.79 -9.69
N THR A 181 -8.37 1.69 -8.96
CA THR A 181 -9.73 1.44 -8.47
C THR A 181 -10.72 1.27 -9.63
N ASN A 182 -10.65 2.14 -10.63
CA ASN A 182 -11.49 2.06 -11.84
C ASN A 182 -11.25 0.75 -12.60
N ILE A 183 -9.99 0.31 -12.70
CA ILE A 183 -9.66 -0.97 -13.32
C ILE A 183 -10.30 -2.12 -12.54
N ALA A 184 -10.14 -2.15 -11.22
CA ALA A 184 -10.73 -3.20 -10.38
C ALA A 184 -12.26 -3.26 -10.51
N GLU A 185 -12.93 -2.10 -10.51
CA GLU A 185 -14.38 -2.00 -10.73
C GLU A 185 -14.79 -2.54 -12.11
N LYS A 186 -14.08 -2.17 -13.18
CA LYS A 186 -14.37 -2.64 -14.54
C LYS A 186 -14.15 -4.14 -14.70
N LEU A 187 -13.05 -4.68 -14.17
CA LEU A 187 -12.74 -6.11 -14.20
C LEU A 187 -13.79 -6.94 -13.46
N LEU A 188 -14.32 -6.41 -12.35
CA LEU A 188 -15.43 -7.04 -11.64
C LEU A 188 -16.72 -7.04 -12.48
N GLN A 189 -17.03 -5.93 -13.13
CA GLN A 189 -18.24 -5.78 -13.96
C GLN A 189 -18.21 -6.62 -15.24
N SER A 190 -17.04 -6.75 -15.88
CA SER A 190 -16.92 -7.45 -17.16
C SER A 190 -16.88 -8.97 -17.04
N GLN A 191 -16.81 -9.52 -15.82
CA GLN A 191 -16.55 -10.95 -15.54
C GLN A 191 -15.28 -11.48 -16.23
N GLN A 192 -14.41 -10.63 -16.79
CA GLN A 192 -13.33 -11.02 -17.69
C GLN A 192 -12.15 -11.73 -17.01
N LEU A 193 -12.18 -11.95 -15.70
CA LEU A 193 -11.11 -12.67 -15.01
C LEU A 193 -11.54 -14.08 -14.58
N SER A 194 -10.96 -15.08 -15.22
CA SER A 194 -10.69 -16.39 -14.62
C SER A 194 -9.28 -16.35 -14.02
N VAL A 195 -9.08 -15.57 -12.95
CA VAL A 195 -7.76 -15.33 -12.36
C VAL A 195 -7.91 -15.49 -10.85
N GLY A 196 -7.27 -16.51 -10.28
CA GLY A 196 -7.31 -16.85 -8.86
C GLY A 196 -7.88 -18.26 -8.60
N ILE A 197 -7.00 -19.24 -8.37
CA ILE A 197 -7.39 -20.49 -7.69
C ILE A 197 -7.21 -20.25 -6.20
N ASN A 198 -8.32 -20.08 -5.47
CA ASN A 198 -8.30 -20.06 -4.02
C ASN A 198 -7.92 -21.46 -3.52
N ASN A 199 -6.69 -21.63 -3.02
CA ASN A 199 -6.33 -22.83 -2.29
C ASN A 199 -6.72 -22.64 -0.82
N GLU A 200 -7.90 -23.14 -0.43
CA GLU A 200 -8.41 -23.14 0.97
C GLU A 200 -7.48 -23.85 1.97
N GLN A 201 -6.42 -24.50 1.48
CA GLN A 201 -5.46 -25.29 2.27
C GLN A 201 -4.19 -24.50 2.66
N GLU A 202 -3.94 -23.31 2.06
CA GLU A 202 -2.73 -22.49 2.30
C GLU A 202 -3.01 -21.03 2.76
N ASP A 203 -4.26 -20.59 2.90
CA ASP A 203 -4.62 -19.21 3.33
C ASP A 203 -3.85 -18.11 2.56
N SER A 204 -3.68 -18.31 1.26
CA SER A 204 -2.88 -17.46 0.36
C SER A 204 -3.57 -17.36 -1.00
N LEU A 205 -3.52 -16.16 -1.61
CA LEU A 205 -4.02 -15.93 -2.96
C LEU A 205 -2.90 -16.12 -3.98
N ARG A 206 -3.15 -17.03 -4.93
CA ARG A 206 -2.27 -17.29 -6.06
C ARG A 206 -2.73 -16.49 -7.28
N LEU A 207 -1.83 -15.70 -7.85
CA LEU A 207 -1.99 -15.14 -9.19
C LEU A 207 -1.75 -16.28 -10.20
N PRO A 208 -2.54 -16.39 -11.28
CA PRO A 208 -2.51 -17.56 -12.16
C PRO A 208 -1.21 -17.67 -12.96
N ASP A 209 -0.65 -18.88 -12.96
CA ASP A 209 0.44 -19.29 -13.83
C ASP A 209 -0.04 -19.46 -15.27
N THR A 210 0.34 -18.53 -16.14
CA THR A 210 0.42 -18.83 -17.57
C THR A 210 1.86 -19.28 -17.85
N PRO A 211 2.16 -20.11 -18.88
CA PRO A 211 3.53 -20.41 -19.26
C PRO A 211 4.17 -19.16 -19.88
N GLY A 212 4.59 -18.23 -19.03
CA GLY A 212 5.00 -16.87 -19.30
C GLY A 212 5.04 -16.11 -17.97
N ASP A 213 5.94 -15.14 -17.84
CA ASP A 213 6.14 -14.37 -16.61
C ASP A 213 4.79 -13.86 -16.05
N PRO A 214 4.35 -14.24 -14.83
CA PRO A 214 3.05 -13.87 -14.28
C PRO A 214 2.85 -12.36 -14.14
N SER A 215 3.94 -11.58 -14.09
CA SER A 215 3.90 -10.11 -14.18
C SER A 215 3.36 -9.63 -15.54
N MET A 216 3.65 -10.37 -16.61
CA MET A 216 3.31 -10.03 -17.98
C MET A 216 1.82 -10.24 -18.26
N PHE A 217 1.19 -11.26 -17.67
CA PHE A 217 -0.24 -11.55 -17.88
C PHE A 217 -1.14 -10.49 -17.22
N ILE A 218 -0.84 -10.12 -15.98
CA ILE A 218 -1.57 -9.04 -15.28
C ILE A 218 -1.32 -7.71 -15.99
N ALA A 219 -0.08 -7.42 -16.41
CA ALA A 219 0.22 -6.20 -17.15
C ALA A 219 -0.52 -6.12 -18.49
N GLU A 220 -0.64 -7.22 -19.25
CA GLU A 220 -1.38 -7.24 -20.53
C GLU A 220 -2.89 -7.07 -20.33
N ASP A 221 -3.51 -7.77 -19.38
CA ASP A 221 -4.94 -7.60 -19.08
C ASP A 221 -5.26 -6.20 -18.56
N LEU A 222 -4.38 -5.65 -17.72
CA LEU A 222 -4.50 -4.27 -17.23
C LEU A 222 -4.27 -3.25 -18.35
N GLN A 223 -3.27 -3.44 -19.21
CA GLN A 223 -3.03 -2.56 -20.35
C GLN A 223 -4.23 -2.59 -21.31
N ASN A 224 -4.84 -3.75 -21.54
CA ASN A 224 -6.05 -3.86 -22.34
C ASN A 224 -7.23 -3.12 -21.71
N VAL A 225 -7.42 -3.20 -20.39
CA VAL A 225 -8.48 -2.43 -19.68
C VAL A 225 -8.17 -0.93 -19.66
N LEU A 226 -6.91 -0.56 -19.54
CA LEU A 226 -6.43 0.81 -19.57
C LEU A 226 -6.56 1.44 -20.96
N ASP A 227 -6.26 0.71 -22.03
CA ASP A 227 -6.43 1.14 -23.42
C ASP A 227 -7.91 1.25 -23.82
N MET A 228 -8.78 0.51 -23.12
CA MET A 228 -10.24 0.62 -23.22
C MET A 228 -10.80 1.81 -22.42
N ASP A 229 -10.04 2.36 -21.47
CA ASP A 229 -10.39 3.60 -20.78
C ASP A 229 -9.83 4.79 -21.56
N ASN A 230 -10.69 5.73 -21.93
CA ASN A 230 -10.35 6.88 -22.75
C ASN A 230 -9.53 7.95 -21.97
N GLY A 231 -8.74 7.52 -20.98
CA GLY A 231 -7.96 8.34 -20.06
C GLY A 231 -6.64 8.82 -20.65
N ASP A 232 -5.93 9.66 -19.91
CA ASP A 232 -4.61 10.16 -20.29
C ASP A 232 -3.62 8.98 -20.41
N GLY A 233 -3.19 8.68 -21.65
CA GLY A 233 -2.31 7.56 -21.95
C GLY A 233 -0.99 7.58 -21.17
N ALA A 234 -0.55 8.76 -20.71
CA ALA A 234 0.62 8.89 -19.85
C ALA A 234 0.40 8.32 -18.43
N THR A 235 -0.77 8.55 -17.83
CA THR A 235 -1.13 8.02 -16.50
C THR A 235 -1.28 6.50 -16.53
N SER A 236 -1.86 5.97 -17.61
CA SER A 236 -2.01 4.53 -17.86
C SER A 236 -0.65 3.82 -17.90
N LEU A 237 0.26 4.28 -18.77
CA LEU A 237 1.60 3.69 -18.91
C LEU A 237 2.36 3.72 -17.58
N TYR A 238 2.27 4.85 -16.86
CA TYR A 238 2.91 5.02 -15.56
C TYR A 238 2.35 4.07 -14.49
N ALA A 239 1.03 3.86 -14.46
CA ALA A 239 0.41 2.92 -13.53
C ALA A 239 0.84 1.47 -13.82
N THR A 240 0.97 1.10 -15.10
CA THR A 240 1.49 -0.21 -15.52
C THR A 240 2.95 -0.40 -15.09
N ASP A 241 3.83 0.57 -15.35
CA ASP A 241 5.24 0.54 -14.93
C ASP A 241 5.37 0.41 -13.41
N LEU A 242 4.56 1.17 -12.68
CA LEU A 242 4.52 1.17 -11.22
C LEU A 242 4.05 -0.17 -10.65
N LEU A 243 3.08 -0.81 -11.29
CA LEU A 243 2.66 -2.15 -10.91
C LEU A 243 3.77 -3.16 -11.21
N ASN A 244 4.41 -3.11 -12.38
CA ASN A 244 5.49 -4.03 -12.73
C ASN A 244 6.66 -3.96 -11.76
N GLU A 245 7.03 -2.76 -11.31
CA GLU A 245 8.06 -2.56 -10.28
C GLU A 245 7.65 -3.16 -8.94
N PHE A 246 6.40 -2.95 -8.54
CA PHE A 246 5.85 -3.53 -7.33
C PHE A 246 5.88 -5.07 -7.37
N LEU A 247 5.43 -5.66 -8.49
CA LEU A 247 5.44 -7.11 -8.70
C LEU A 247 6.87 -7.69 -8.76
N SER A 248 7.84 -6.92 -9.27
CA SER A 248 9.26 -7.31 -9.32
C SER A 248 9.93 -7.30 -7.94
N GLY A 249 9.26 -6.79 -6.90
CA GLY A 249 9.78 -6.73 -5.54
C GLY A 249 10.77 -5.59 -5.28
N GLU A 250 10.89 -4.64 -6.21
CA GLU A 250 11.69 -3.43 -6.00
C GLU A 250 10.98 -2.54 -4.96
N PRO A 251 11.73 -1.86 -4.05
CA PRO A 251 11.13 -0.89 -3.17
C PRO A 251 10.47 0.21 -3.97
N PHE A 252 9.27 0.60 -3.56
CA PHE A 252 8.62 1.75 -4.15
C PHE A 252 9.44 3.02 -3.86
N LEU A 253 10.04 3.61 -4.90
CA LEU A 253 10.83 4.83 -4.78
C LEU A 253 9.95 6.06 -5.03
N TRP A 254 9.63 6.78 -3.95
CA TRP A 254 8.84 8.02 -3.99
C TRP A 254 9.54 9.19 -4.71
N ASN A 255 10.82 9.07 -5.05
CA ASN A 255 11.54 10.07 -5.84
C ASN A 255 10.91 10.31 -7.23
N ARG A 256 10.04 9.40 -7.70
CA ARG A 256 9.25 9.61 -8.92
C ARG A 256 8.12 10.63 -8.81
N PHE A 257 7.75 11.02 -7.59
CA PHE A 257 6.71 12.02 -7.34
C PHE A 257 7.26 13.43 -7.12
N ASP A 258 8.52 13.68 -7.52
CA ASP A 258 9.29 14.93 -7.38
C ASP A 258 8.49 16.08 -6.76
N PHE A 259 8.71 16.25 -5.46
CA PHE A 259 8.08 17.29 -4.66
C PHE A 259 8.71 18.63 -4.99
N GLU A 260 8.26 19.29 -6.07
CA GLU A 260 8.24 20.74 -6.04
C GLU A 260 7.19 21.15 -4.99
N VAL A 261 7.63 21.23 -3.73
CA VAL A 261 6.90 21.98 -2.71
C VAL A 261 6.89 23.41 -3.22
N GLY A 262 5.77 23.80 -3.83
CA GLY A 262 5.53 25.17 -4.22
C GLY A 262 5.76 26.04 -3.00
N ASN A 263 6.84 26.82 -3.02
CA ASN A 263 6.99 27.96 -2.13
C ASN A 263 5.88 28.93 -2.52
N GLY A 264 4.70 28.75 -1.92
CA GLY A 264 3.61 29.69 -1.99
C GLY A 264 3.95 30.95 -1.18
N PRO A 265 3.48 32.14 -1.64
CA PRO A 265 3.91 33.45 -1.18
C PRO A 265 3.54 33.80 0.27
#